data_AF-A0A432FMY7-F1
#
_entry.id   AF-A0A432FMY7-F1
#
_cell.length_a   1.000
_cell.length_b   1.000
_cell.length_c   1.000
_cell.angle_alpha   90.00
_cell.angle_beta   90.00
_cell.angle_gamma   90.00
#
_symmetry.space_group_name_H-M   'P 1'
#
loop_
_entity.id
_entity.type
_entity.pdbx_description
1 polymer ?
#
loop_
_entity_poly.entity_id
_entity_poly.type
_entity_poly.pdbx_seq_one_letter_code
_entity_poly.pdbx_strand_id
1 'polypeptide(L)'
;MISMLVSFLIFCVVAAFVIQPLFLEQIPEIVDTESSSAVLKQRKKILYRQIKELDMDYHLGNIQDEDYRHARDNLKKEVSAILMLLNK
;
A
#
# COMPACT_ATOMS: atom_id res chain seq x y z
N MET A 1 -6.32 -31.23 -48.56
CA MET A 1 -6.45 -31.69 -47.15
C MET A 1 -5.36 -31.12 -46.26
N ILE A 2 -4.08 -31.28 -46.63
CA ILE A 2 -2.94 -30.73 -45.88
C ILE A 2 -3.04 -29.20 -45.71
N SER A 3 -3.34 -28.45 -46.77
CA SER A 3 -3.46 -26.99 -46.70
C SER A 3 -4.56 -26.51 -45.75
N MET A 4 -5.70 -27.22 -45.68
CA MET A 4 -6.78 -26.91 -44.73
C MET A 4 -6.36 -27.14 -43.28
N LEU A 5 -5.58 -28.20 -43.05
CA LEU A 5 -5.04 -28.55 -41.73
C LEU A 5 -4.01 -27.51 -41.25
N VAL A 6 -3.13 -27.06 -42.17
CA VAL A 6 -2.15 -26.00 -41.88
C VAL A 6 -2.86 -24.67 -41.58
N SER A 7 -3.85 -24.28 -42.37
CA SER A 7 -4.63 -23.05 -42.12
C SER A 7 -5.36 -23.09 -40.78
N PHE A 8 -5.93 -24.24 -40.41
CA PHE A 8 -6.61 -24.42 -39.13
C PHE A 8 -5.63 -24.31 -37.95
N LEU A 9 -4.43 -24.90 -38.08
CA LEU A 9 -3.41 -24.86 -37.03
C LEU A 9 -2.91 -23.44 -36.79
N ILE A 10 -2.65 -22.68 -37.86
CA ILE A 10 -2.25 -21.26 -37.76
C ILE A 10 -3.36 -20.44 -37.09
N PHE A 11 -4.63 -20.68 -37.45
CA PHE A 11 -5.77 -20.01 -36.82
C PHE A 11 -5.84 -20.29 -35.31
N CYS A 12 -5.65 -21.54 -34.89
CA CYS A 12 -5.62 -21.91 -33.47
C CYS A 12 -4.47 -21.22 -32.72
N VAL A 13 -3.28 -21.11 -33.32
CA VAL A 13 -2.13 -20.43 -32.69
C VAL A 13 -2.40 -18.94 -32.49
N VAL A 14 -2.95 -18.27 -33.51
CA VAL A 14 -3.29 -16.84 -33.40
C VAL A 14 -4.41 -16.63 -32.38
N ALA A 15 -5.46 -17.46 -32.40
CA ALA A 15 -6.55 -17.39 -31.44
C ALA A 15 -6.05 -17.61 -30.00
N ALA A 16 -5.17 -18.61 -29.80
CA ALA A 16 -4.55 -18.86 -28.50
C ALA A 16 -3.73 -17.66 -28.04
N PHE A 17 -2.93 -17.04 -28.91
CA PHE A 17 -2.13 -15.86 -28.58
C PHE A 17 -2.98 -14.64 -28.16
N VAL A 18 -4.13 -14.43 -28.82
CA VAL A 18 -5.07 -13.34 -28.50
C VAL A 18 -5.81 -13.59 -27.19
N ILE A 19 -6.15 -14.86 -26.90
CA ILE A 19 -6.90 -15.25 -25.70
C ILE A 19 -5.97 -15.46 -24.48
N GLN A 20 -4.71 -15.81 -24.70
CA GLN A 20 -3.68 -15.99 -23.67
C GLN A 20 -3.64 -14.85 -22.63
N PRO A 21 -3.64 -13.55 -22.99
CA PRO A 21 -3.63 -12.46 -22.01
C PRO A 21 -4.89 -12.36 -21.14
N LEU A 22 -6.02 -12.97 -21.54
CA LEU A 22 -7.24 -12.96 -20.76
C LEU A 22 -7.18 -13.94 -19.56
N PHE A 23 -6.38 -14.99 -19.69
CA PHE A 23 -6.15 -15.99 -18.63
C PHE A 23 -4.85 -15.77 -17.85
N LEU A 24 -3.95 -14.96 -18.40
CA LEU A 24 -2.85 -14.37 -17.62
C LEU A 24 -3.45 -13.23 -16.81
N GLU A 25 -3.93 -13.56 -15.61
CA GLU A 25 -4.22 -12.57 -14.58
C GLU A 25 -2.89 -11.91 -14.19
N GLN A 26 -2.43 -10.97 -15.01
CA GLN A 26 -1.44 -10.00 -14.61
C GLN A 26 -2.14 -9.06 -13.66
N ILE A 27 -2.39 -9.53 -12.44
CA ILE A 27 -2.27 -8.62 -11.30
C ILE A 27 -0.78 -8.31 -11.34
N PRO A 28 -0.36 -7.10 -11.72
CA PRO A 28 0.97 -6.70 -11.33
C PRO A 28 0.90 -6.78 -9.81
N GLU A 29 1.54 -7.79 -9.22
CA GLU A 29 1.96 -7.65 -7.85
C GLU A 29 2.92 -6.47 -7.94
N ILE A 30 2.37 -5.27 -7.73
CA ILE A 30 3.17 -4.10 -7.46
C ILE A 30 3.73 -4.44 -6.09
N VAL A 31 4.81 -5.24 -6.09
CA VAL A 31 5.73 -5.38 -4.97
C VAL A 31 6.48 -4.05 -4.91
N ASP A 32 5.70 -3.00 -4.65
CA ASP A 32 6.13 -1.66 -4.37
C ASP A 32 6.67 -1.67 -2.93
N THR A 33 7.47 -2.67 -2.55
CA THR A 33 8.00 -2.75 -1.20
C THR A 33 8.83 -1.51 -0.90
N GLU A 34 9.53 -0.97 -1.90
CA GLU A 34 10.18 0.33 -1.79
C GLU A 34 9.20 1.49 -1.68
N SER A 35 8.16 1.59 -2.53
CA SER A 35 7.17 2.68 -2.47
C SER A 35 6.31 2.62 -1.20
N SER A 36 5.84 1.43 -0.82
CA SER A 36 5.12 1.13 0.41
C SER A 36 5.96 1.43 1.64
N SER A 37 7.24 1.04 1.67
CA SER A 37 8.14 1.42 2.77
C SER A 37 8.38 2.93 2.83
N ALA A 38 8.46 3.61 1.67
CA ALA A 38 8.61 5.07 1.61
C ALA A 38 7.36 5.78 2.12
N VAL A 39 6.18 5.31 1.73
CA VAL A 39 4.87 5.78 2.22
C VAL A 39 4.74 5.55 3.72
N LEU A 40 5.13 4.38 4.23
CA LEU A 40 5.15 4.06 5.66
C LEU A 40 6.11 4.98 6.44
N LYS A 41 7.32 5.23 5.91
CA LYS A 41 8.29 6.17 6.50
C LYS A 41 7.76 7.61 6.51
N GLN A 42 7.10 8.04 5.43
CA GLN A 42 6.47 9.35 5.36
C GLN A 42 5.34 9.48 6.40
N ARG A 43 4.48 8.46 6.50
CA ARG A 43 3.38 8.45 7.47
C ARG A 43 3.89 8.45 8.91
N LYS A 44 4.96 7.72 9.21
CA LYS A 44 5.67 7.80 10.50
C LYS A 44 6.11 9.24 10.83
N LYS A 45 6.72 9.95 9.86
CA LYS A 45 7.15 11.34 10.04
C LYS A 45 5.98 12.27 10.34
N ILE A 46 4.84 12.08 9.67
CA ILE A 46 3.63 12.86 9.90
C ILE A 46 3.10 12.62 11.32
N LEU A 47 2.97 11.36 11.76
CA LEU A 47 2.51 11.05 13.12
C LEU A 47 3.43 11.65 14.20
N TYR A 48 4.74 11.61 14.01
CA TYR A 48 5.69 12.20 14.97
C TYR A 48 5.54 13.71 15.05
N ARG A 49 5.26 14.36 13.92
CA ARG A 49 4.97 15.78 13.87
C ARG A 49 3.65 16.09 14.59
N GLN A 50 2.60 15.29 14.39
CA GLN A 50 1.33 15.45 15.09
C GLN A 50 1.47 15.29 16.61
N ILE A 51 2.28 14.33 17.07
CA ILE A 51 2.59 14.21 18.51
C ILE A 51 3.27 15.48 19.03
N LYS A 52 4.23 16.03 18.28
CA LYS A 52 4.91 17.27 18.68
C LYS A 52 3.96 18.46 18.72
N GLU A 53 3.07 18.59 17.73
CA GLU A 53 2.05 19.64 17.68
C GLU A 53 1.07 19.49 18.87
N LEU A 54 0.61 18.27 19.15
CA LEU A 54 -0.25 17.96 20.30
C LEU A 54 0.41 18.29 21.64
N ASP A 55 1.67 17.88 21.83
CA ASP A 55 2.44 18.17 23.05
C ASP A 55 2.64 19.70 23.22
N MET A 56 2.82 20.44 22.12
CA MET A 56 2.92 21.89 22.14
C MET A 56 1.59 22.54 22.53
N ASP A 57 0.48 22.11 21.93
CA ASP A 57 -0.85 22.63 22.25
C ASP A 57 -1.24 22.37 23.71
N TYR A 58 -0.83 21.22 24.27
CA TYR A 58 -0.98 20.93 25.69
C TYR A 58 -0.17 21.89 26.55
N HIS A 59 1.11 22.11 26.24
CA HIS A 59 1.95 23.04 26.99
C HIS A 59 1.48 24.49 26.92
N LEU A 60 0.81 24.88 25.84
CA LEU A 60 0.20 26.20 25.69
C LEU A 60 -1.13 26.32 26.45
N GLY A 61 -1.65 25.23 27.02
CA GLY A 61 -2.94 25.19 27.71
C GLY A 61 -4.16 25.24 26.78
N ASN A 62 -3.97 24.94 25.49
CA ASN A 62 -5.04 24.96 24.49
C ASN A 62 -5.93 23.72 24.53
N ILE A 63 -5.46 22.64 25.16
CA ILE A 63 -6.17 21.36 25.27
C ILE A 63 -6.17 20.86 26.71
N GLN A 64 -7.24 20.17 27.10
CA GLN A 64 -7.40 19.61 28.43
C GLN A 64 -6.56 18.33 28.58
N ASP A 65 -6.16 17.99 29.81
CA ASP A 65 -5.32 16.81 30.09
C ASP A 65 -5.99 15.50 29.63
N GLU A 66 -7.31 15.38 29.81
CA GLU A 66 -8.05 14.19 29.35
C GLU A 66 -7.98 14.03 27.83
N ASP A 67 -8.26 15.09 27.09
CA ASP A 67 -8.22 15.10 25.62
C ASP A 67 -6.80 14.85 25.10
N TYR A 68 -5.80 15.47 25.74
CA TYR A 68 -4.39 15.27 25.45
C TYR A 68 -3.99 13.80 25.62
N ARG A 69 -4.35 13.18 26.75
CA ARG A 69 -4.03 11.78 27.04
C ARG A 69 -4.68 10.84 26.02
N HIS A 70 -5.95 11.05 25.71
CA HIS A 70 -6.66 10.26 24.70
C HIS A 70 -6.05 10.40 23.30
N ALA A 71 -5.78 11.63 22.86
CA ALA A 71 -5.18 11.88 21.55
C ALA A 71 -3.77 11.29 21.45
N ARG A 72 -2.96 11.45 22.51
CA ARG A 72 -1.58 10.94 22.55
C ARG A 72 -1.51 9.43 22.53
N ASP A 73 -2.43 8.75 23.22
CA ASP A 73 -2.49 7.29 23.20
C ASP A 73 -2.94 6.75 21.84
N ASN A 74 -3.86 7.43 21.16
CA ASN A 74 -4.27 7.07 19.80
C ASN A 74 -3.11 7.23 18.81
N LEU A 75 -2.39 8.37 18.85
CA LEU A 75 -1.22 8.59 17.99
C LEU A 75 -0.12 7.54 18.23
N LYS A 76 0.12 7.14 19.48
CA LYS A 76 1.07 6.07 19.80
C LYS A 76 0.65 4.71 19.24
N LYS A 77 -0.64 4.37 19.29
CA LYS A 77 -1.17 3.14 18.69
C LYS A 77 -0.94 3.13 17.18
N GLU A 78 -1.21 4.24 16.50
CA GLU A 78 -0.95 4.36 15.06
C GLU A 78 0.54 4.24 14.72
N VAL A 79 1.41 4.88 15.52
CA VAL A 79 2.87 4.72 15.37
C VAL A 79 3.28 3.27 15.52
N SER A 80 2.77 2.56 16.53
CA SER A 80 3.08 1.15 16.76
C SER A 80 2.66 0.28 15.58
N ALA A 81 1.46 0.49 15.02
CA ALA A 81 1.00 -0.23 13.84
C ALA A 81 1.92 0.00 12.63
N ILE A 82 2.33 1.25 12.38
CA ILE A 82 3.25 1.58 11.28
C ILE A 82 4.62 0.95 11.49
N LEU A 83 5.17 0.97 12.71
CA LEU A 83 6.46 0.35 13.02
C LEU A 83 6.41 -1.17 12.84
N MET A 84 5.30 -1.82 13.19
CA MET A 84 5.12 -3.25 12.98
C MET A 84 5.11 -3.60 11.49
N LEU A 85 4.48 -2.78 10.65
CA LEU A 85 4.49 -2.95 9.19
C LEU A 85 5.86 -2.65 8.57
N LEU A 86 6.63 -1.74 9.14
CA LEU A 86 7.98 -1.38 8.68
C LEU A 86 9.05 -2.42 9.04
N ASN A 87 8.82 -3.16 10.12
CA ASN A 87 9.75 -4.17 10.66
C ASN A 87 9.37 -5.61 10.25
N LYS A 88 8.37 -5.76 9.39
CA LYS A 88 7.96 -7.03 8.79
C LYS A 88 8.65 -7.18 7.43
#